data_AF-A0A914TJS0-F1
#
_entry.id   AF-A0A914TJS0-F1
#
_cell.length_a   1.000
_cell.length_b   1.000
_cell.length_c   1.000
_cell.angle_alpha   90.00
_cell.angle_beta   90.00
_cell.angle_gamma   90.00
#
_symmetry.space_group_name_H-M   'P 1'
#
loop_
_entity.id
_entity.type
_entity.pdbx_description
1 polymer ?
#
loop_
_entity_poly.entity_id
_entity_poly.type
_entity_poly.pdbx_seq_one_letter_code
_entity_poly.pdbx_strand_id
1 'polypeptide(L)'
;MSDLARFLTHCCDGVVRRQAEIFAIEYYHECLTKEFGAIEKVPYTLEQLHKAYNYCFLFQAFFSIGVIPMLFGALTAEINVNDGIKNSYYDFAIQKSLHLFEDADKLLQGEMKDIFEKYGT
;
A
#
# COMPACT_ATOMS: atom_id res chain seq x y z
N MET A 1 11.00 -1.14 1.25
CA MET A 1 9.71 -0.46 0.92
C MET A 1 8.52 -1.41 0.83
N SER A 2 8.67 -2.65 0.35
CA SER A 2 7.57 -3.62 0.29
C SER A 2 6.82 -3.79 1.62
N ASP A 3 7.54 -3.81 2.75
CA ASP A 3 6.92 -3.98 4.08
C ASP A 3 6.07 -2.79 4.50
N LEU A 4 6.55 -1.56 4.24
CA LEU A 4 5.79 -0.33 4.53
C LEU A 4 4.54 -0.26 3.65
N ALA A 5 4.68 -0.53 2.35
CA ALA A 5 3.55 -0.61 1.44
C ALA A 5 2.53 -1.67 1.89
N ARG A 6 3.00 -2.86 2.25
CA ARG A 6 2.17 -3.96 2.77
C ARG A 6 1.45 -3.56 4.06
N PHE A 7 2.15 -2.91 5.00
CA PHE A 7 1.55 -2.44 6.24
C PHE A 7 0.41 -1.44 5.96
N LEU A 8 0.65 -0.42 5.14
CA LEU A 8 -0.35 0.58 4.80
C LEU A 8 -1.51 0.00 3.96
N THR A 9 -1.26 -1.00 3.11
CA THR A 9 -2.34 -1.65 2.36
C THR A 9 -3.16 -2.59 3.23
N HIS A 10 -2.58 -3.31 4.19
CA HIS A 10 -3.29 -4.32 4.99
C HIS A 10 -3.94 -3.77 6.25
N CYS A 11 -3.32 -2.79 6.91
CA CYS A 11 -3.77 -2.30 8.21
C CYS A 11 -4.65 -1.05 8.10
N CYS A 12 -4.39 -0.17 7.14
CA CYS A 12 -5.17 1.06 6.97
C CYS A 12 -6.34 0.84 6.00
N ASP A 13 -7.44 1.56 6.20
CA ASP A 13 -8.38 1.84 5.12
C ASP A 13 -7.80 2.88 4.15
N GLY A 14 -8.52 3.15 3.06
CA GLY A 14 -8.06 4.08 2.03
C GLY A 14 -7.90 5.52 2.52
N VAL A 15 -8.79 6.00 3.39
CA VAL A 15 -8.76 7.37 3.89
C VAL A 15 -7.56 7.57 4.82
N VAL A 16 -7.38 6.66 5.78
CA VAL A 16 -6.27 6.71 6.73
C VAL A 16 -4.94 6.55 6.00
N ARG A 17 -4.84 5.62 5.02
CA ARG A 17 -3.63 5.45 4.23
C ARG A 17 -3.22 6.74 3.53
N ARG A 18 -4.14 7.40 2.81
CA ARG A 18 -3.85 8.63 2.05
C ARG A 18 -3.33 9.77 2.94
N GLN A 19 -3.79 9.83 4.19
CA GLN A 19 -3.33 10.82 5.17
C GLN A 19 -1.98 10.44 5.79
N ALA A 20 -1.78 9.15 6.06
CA ALA A 20 -0.60 8.65 6.76
C ALA A 20 0.60 8.39 5.85
N GLU A 21 0.40 8.21 4.54
CA GLU A 21 1.43 7.75 3.61
C GLU A 21 2.69 8.63 3.63
N ILE A 22 2.55 9.93 3.40
CA ILE A 22 3.69 10.86 3.33
C ILE A 22 4.44 10.85 4.67
N PHE A 23 3.69 11.00 5.77
CA PHE A 23 4.26 10.98 7.12
C PHE A 23 5.00 9.66 7.42
N ALA A 24 4.42 8.52 7.04
CA ALA A 24 5.03 7.22 7.30
C ALA A 24 6.32 7.01 6.49
N ILE A 25 6.37 7.48 5.25
CA ILE A 25 7.57 7.42 4.39
C ILE A 25 8.66 8.34 4.91
N GLU A 26 8.31 9.57 5.29
CA GLU A 26 9.23 10.54 5.90
C GLU A 26 9.81 9.99 7.20
N TYR A 27 8.96 9.50 8.11
CA TYR A 27 9.39 8.92 9.36
C TYR A 27 10.30 7.70 9.15
N TYR A 28 9.96 6.83 8.20
CA TYR A 28 10.79 5.69 7.85
C TYR A 28 12.16 6.13 7.29
N HIS A 29 12.20 7.17 6.45
CA HIS A 29 13.44 7.75 5.93
C HIS A 29 14.30 8.34 7.06
N GLU A 30 13.70 9.08 7.99
CA GLU A 30 14.38 9.67 9.14
C GLU A 30 14.98 8.59 10.04
N CYS A 31 14.21 7.55 10.37
CA CYS A 31 14.70 6.42 11.15
C CYS A 31 15.89 5.75 10.47
N LEU A 32 15.78 5.43 9.17
CA LEU A 32 16.89 4.80 8.45
C LEU A 32 18.10 5.72 8.37
N THR A 33 17.90 7.02 8.14
CA THR A 33 19.01 7.98 8.08
C THR A 33 19.72 8.12 9.42
N LYS A 34 18.98 8.07 10.53
CA LYS A 34 19.57 8.09 11.86
C LYS A 34 20.36 6.83 12.17
N GLU A 35 19.79 5.65 11.91
CA GLU A 35 20.41 4.36 12.24
C GLU A 35 21.57 4.03 11.29
N PHE A 36 21.37 4.16 9.97
CA PHE A 36 22.45 3.96 9.00
C PHE A 36 23.47 5.08 9.02
N GLY A 37 23.07 6.33 9.25
CA GLY A 37 23.98 7.48 9.30
C GLY A 37 25.05 7.38 10.39
N ALA A 38 24.83 6.54 11.41
CA ALA A 38 25.84 6.21 12.42
C ALA A 38 26.97 5.30 11.87
N ILE A 39 26.73 4.64 10.73
CA ILE A 39 27.63 3.67 10.10
C ILE A 39 28.16 4.24 8.76
N GLU A 40 27.26 4.71 7.90
CA GLU A 40 27.56 5.22 6.55
C GLU A 40 26.49 6.22 6.06
N LYS A 41 26.83 7.04 5.08
CA LYS A 41 25.87 7.92 4.42
C LYS A 41 24.80 7.11 3.68
N VAL A 42 23.53 7.43 3.92
CA VAL A 42 22.41 6.84 3.18
C VAL A 42 22.52 7.13 1.67
N PRO A 43 22.51 6.11 0.79
CA PRO A 43 22.79 6.28 -0.64
C PRO A 43 21.52 6.60 -1.47
N TYR A 44 20.47 7.13 -0.87
CA TYR A 44 19.23 7.50 -1.54
C TYR A 44 18.59 8.75 -0.94
N THR A 45 17.73 9.41 -1.72
CA THR A 45 16.92 10.54 -1.27
C THR A 45 15.54 10.11 -0.81
N LEU A 46 14.84 10.98 -0.08
CA LEU A 46 13.43 10.80 0.27
C LEU A 46 12.54 10.61 -0.98
N GLU A 47 12.81 11.36 -2.05
CA GLU A 47 12.07 11.25 -3.31
C GLU A 47 12.24 9.86 -3.94
N GLN A 48 13.47 9.34 -3.98
CA GLN A 48 13.74 7.99 -4.48
C GLN A 48 13.06 6.92 -3.62
N LEU A 49 13.00 7.15 -2.30
CA LEU A 49 12.30 6.27 -1.38
C LEU A 49 10.78 6.27 -1.61
N HIS A 50 10.19 7.45 -1.82
CA HIS A 50 8.77 7.59 -2.14
C HIS A 50 8.43 6.92 -3.47
N LYS A 51 9.28 7.09 -4.49
CA LYS A 51 9.12 6.39 -5.77
C LYS A 51 9.20 4.87 -5.61
N ALA A 52 10.16 4.37 -4.82
CA ALA A 52 10.26 2.95 -4.52
C ALA A 52 9.04 2.42 -3.74
N TYR A 53 8.46 3.25 -2.86
CA TYR A 53 7.18 2.94 -2.21
C TYR A 53 6.05 2.82 -3.23
N ASN A 54 5.89 3.75 -4.17
CA ASN A 54 4.81 3.73 -5.17
C ASN A 54 4.82 2.43 -5.99
N TYR A 55 6.00 1.99 -6.45
CA TYR A 55 6.13 0.70 -7.15
C TYR A 55 5.73 -0.49 -6.26
N CYS A 56 6.20 -0.49 -5.01
CA CYS A 56 5.84 -1.54 -4.05
C CYS A 56 4.34 -1.53 -3.74
N PHE A 57 3.74 -0.34 -3.63
CA PHE A 57 2.32 -0.16 -3.37
C PHE A 57 1.48 -0.77 -4.48
N LEU A 58 1.82 -0.55 -5.76
CA LEU A 58 1.08 -1.15 -6.88
C LEU A 58 1.02 -2.67 -6.75
N PHE A 59 2.17 -3.32 -6.56
CA PHE A 59 2.22 -4.77 -6.35
C PHE A 59 1.39 -5.20 -5.14
N GLN A 60 1.54 -4.51 -4.01
CA GLN A 60 0.83 -4.84 -2.78
C GLN A 60 -0.68 -4.59 -2.90
N ALA A 61 -1.12 -3.58 -3.64
CA ALA A 61 -2.53 -3.27 -3.87
C ALA A 61 -3.20 -4.42 -4.64
N PHE A 62 -2.63 -4.83 -5.78
CA PHE A 62 -3.15 -5.96 -6.57
C PHE A 62 -3.11 -7.28 -5.81
N PHE A 63 -2.03 -7.53 -5.06
CA PHE A 63 -1.93 -8.73 -4.23
C PHE A 63 -2.99 -8.74 -3.11
N SER A 64 -3.18 -7.60 -2.43
CA SER A 64 -4.12 -7.47 -1.30
C SER A 64 -5.58 -7.69 -1.72
N ILE A 65 -5.95 -7.28 -2.94
CA ILE A 65 -7.31 -7.47 -3.48
C ILE A 65 -7.69 -8.97 -3.53
N GLY A 66 -6.73 -9.85 -3.85
CA GLY A 66 -6.98 -11.30 -3.83
C GLY A 66 -6.85 -11.92 -2.43
N VAL A 67 -5.86 -11.46 -1.67
CA VAL A 67 -5.47 -12.10 -0.40
C VAL A 67 -6.39 -11.74 0.76
N ILE A 68 -6.87 -10.49 0.83
CA ILE A 68 -7.74 -10.04 1.93
C ILE A 68 -9.06 -10.84 1.94
N PRO A 69 -9.82 -10.95 0.83
CA PRO A 69 -11.03 -11.78 0.82
C PRO A 69 -10.76 -13.25 1.16
N MET A 70 -9.63 -13.80 0.70
CA MET A 70 -9.25 -15.20 0.97
C MET A 70 -8.98 -15.44 2.46
N LEU A 71 -8.15 -14.59 3.10
CA LEU A 71 -7.79 -14.71 4.51
C LEU A 71 -9.02 -14.55 5.42
N PHE A 72 -9.87 -13.55 5.15
CA PHE A 72 -11.09 -13.33 5.93
C PHE A 72 -12.14 -14.41 5.65
N GLY A 73 -12.25 -14.91 4.43
CA GLY A 73 -13.10 -16.06 4.11
C GLY A 73 -12.70 -17.31 4.90
N ALA A 74 -11.40 -17.60 4.98
CA ALA A 74 -10.87 -18.70 5.77
C ALA A 74 -11.12 -18.50 7.28
N LEU A 75 -10.84 -17.30 7.80
CA LEU A 75 -11.03 -16.97 9.21
C LEU A 75 -12.51 -17.11 9.60
N THR A 76 -13.43 -16.49 8.86
CA THR A 76 -14.87 -16.51 9.17
C THR A 76 -15.46 -17.92 9.12
N ALA A 77 -14.93 -18.81 8.28
CA ALA A 77 -15.30 -20.22 8.26
C ALA A 77 -14.81 -20.99 9.50
N GLU A 78 -13.61 -20.66 10.00
CA GLU A 78 -13.02 -21.31 11.18
C GLU A 78 -13.75 -20.93 12.48
N ILE A 79 -14.09 -19.65 12.66
CA ILE A 79 -14.72 -19.15 13.90
C ILE A 79 -16.25 -19.21 13.91
N ASN A 80 -16.87 -19.77 12.86
CA ASN A 80 -18.33 -19.94 12.72
C ASN A 80 -19.13 -18.66 13.10
N VAL A 81 -18.72 -17.52 12.54
CA VAL A 81 -19.40 -16.24 12.75
C VAL A 81 -20.78 -16.22 12.09
N ASN A 82 -21.70 -15.44 12.66
CA ASN A 82 -23.02 -15.24 12.06
C ASN A 82 -22.94 -14.48 10.72
N ASP A 83 -24.02 -14.59 9.93
CA ASP A 83 -24.10 -13.98 8.60
C ASP A 83 -23.96 -12.45 8.62
N GLY A 84 -24.40 -11.78 9.69
CA GLY A 84 -24.27 -10.33 9.83
C GLY A 84 -22.80 -9.88 9.87
N ILE A 85 -22.00 -10.55 10.70
CA ILE A 85 -20.56 -10.31 10.81
C ILE A 85 -19.88 -10.63 9.48
N LYS A 86 -20.22 -11.76 8.86
CA LYS A 86 -19.68 -12.18 7.56
C LYS A 86 -19.95 -11.14 6.47
N ASN A 87 -21.16 -10.60 6.41
CA ASN A 87 -21.54 -9.56 5.44
C ASN A 87 -20.76 -8.27 5.68
N SER A 88 -20.62 -7.82 6.94
CA SER A 88 -19.81 -6.64 7.27
C SER A 88 -18.35 -6.80 6.84
N TYR A 89 -17.78 -8.01 6.90
CA TYR A 89 -16.44 -8.28 6.38
C TYR A 89 -16.35 -8.16 4.86
N TYR A 90 -17.34 -8.66 4.12
CA TYR A 90 -17.36 -8.50 2.67
C TYR A 90 -17.47 -7.03 2.28
N ASP A 91 -18.34 -6.27 2.95
CA ASP A 91 -18.46 -4.83 2.73
C ASP A 91 -17.13 -4.12 2.98
N PHE A 92 -16.45 -4.45 4.08
CA PHE A 92 -15.11 -3.93 4.36
C PHE A 92 -14.10 -4.30 3.29
N ALA A 93 -14.03 -5.57 2.87
CA ALA A 93 -13.09 -6.04 1.85
C ALA A 93 -13.35 -5.39 0.47
N ILE A 94 -14.61 -5.20 0.10
CA ILE A 94 -15.03 -4.50 -1.12
C ILE A 94 -14.57 -3.05 -1.07
N GLN A 95 -14.93 -2.31 -0.01
CA GLN A 95 -14.54 -0.91 0.13
C GLN A 95 -13.02 -0.73 0.12
N LYS A 96 -12.31 -1.62 0.82
CA LYS A 96 -10.85 -1.61 0.85
C LYS A 96 -10.26 -1.85 -0.54
N SER A 97 -10.80 -2.82 -1.28
CA SER A 97 -10.36 -3.11 -2.64
C SER A 97 -10.62 -1.94 -3.59
N LEU A 98 -11.78 -1.30 -3.49
CA LEU A 98 -12.12 -0.10 -4.28
C LEU A 98 -11.12 1.02 -4.04
N HIS A 99 -10.83 1.34 -2.77
CA HIS A 99 -9.83 2.37 -2.46
C HIS A 99 -8.42 2.01 -2.95
N LEU A 100 -8.03 0.73 -2.90
CA LEU A 100 -6.75 0.27 -3.44
C LEU A 100 -6.70 0.43 -4.96
N PHE A 101 -7.78 0.12 -5.68
CA PHE A 101 -7.89 0.34 -7.12
C PHE A 101 -7.82 1.82 -7.48
N GLU A 102 -8.56 2.68 -6.78
CA GLU A 102 -8.53 4.14 -7.03
C GLU A 102 -7.13 4.72 -6.86
N ASP A 103 -6.41 4.29 -5.83
CA ASP A 103 -5.06 4.80 -5.58
C ASP A 103 -4.05 4.23 -6.58
N ALA A 104 -4.19 2.96 -6.94
CA ALA A 104 -3.36 2.33 -7.96
C ALA A 104 -3.59 2.95 -9.35
N ASP A 105 -4.84 3.24 -9.71
CA ASP A 105 -5.20 3.90 -10.97
C ASP A 105 -4.59 5.30 -11.06
N LYS A 106 -4.69 6.11 -10.00
CA LYS A 106 -4.05 7.43 -9.95
C LYS A 106 -2.53 7.36 -10.13
N LEU A 107 -1.88 6.40 -9.46
CA LEU A 107 -0.44 6.18 -9.60
C LEU A 107 -0.07 5.73 -11.01
N LEU A 108 -0.83 4.79 -11.59
CA LEU A 108 -0.62 4.31 -12.96
C LEU A 108 -0.84 5.41 -13.99
N GLN A 109 -1.86 6.26 -13.83
CA GLN A 109 -2.09 7.39 -14.74
C GLN A 109 -0.95 8.41 -14.68
N GLY A 110 -0.40 8.67 -13.50
CA GLY A 110 0.80 9.50 -13.34
C GLY A 110 2.05 8.88 -13.97
N GLU A 111 2.36 7.63 -13.62
CA GLU A 111 3.56 6.92 -14.09
C GLU A 111 3.51 6.58 -15.59
N MET A 112 2.33 6.20 -16.12
CA MET A 112 2.14 5.95 -17.56
C MET A 112 2.35 7.22 -18.37
N LYS A 113 1.91 8.37 -17.86
CA LYS A 113 2.16 9.66 -18.51
C LYS A 113 3.66 9.92 -18.64
N ASP A 114 4.43 9.70 -17.56
CA ASP A 114 5.89 9.85 -17.59
C ASP A 114 6.57 8.86 -18.56
N ILE A 115 6.07 7.62 -18.64
CA ILE A 115 6.60 6.61 -19.57
C ILE A 115 6.26 6.96 -21.02
N PHE A 116 5.03 7.39 -21.31
CA PHE A 116 4.62 7.84 -22.64
C PHE A 116 5.37 9.11 -23.07
N GLU A 117 5.61 10.06 -22.17
CA GLU A 117 6.42 11.25 -22.47
C GLU A 117 7.90 10.90 -22.70
N LYS A 118 8.41 9.85 -22.04
CA LYS A 118 9.83 9.46 -22.13
C LYS A 118 10.13 8.48 -23.26
N TYR A 119 9.17 7.66 -23.67
CA TYR A 119 9.37 6.56 -24.64
C TYR A 119 8.31 6.49 -25.75
N GLY A 120 7.29 7.35 -25.74
CA GLY A 120 6.34 7.50 -26.83
C GLY A 120 6.98 8.27 -27.98
N THR A 121 7.06 7.64 -29.15
CA THR A 121 7.41 8.27 -30.44
C THR A 121 6.40 9.30 -30.89
#